data_AF-A0A961C9Y5-F1
#
_entry.id   AF-A0A961C9Y5-F1
#
_cell.length_a   1.000
_cell.length_b   1.000
_cell.length_c   1.000
_cell.angle_alpha   90.00
_cell.angle_beta   90.00
_cell.angle_gamma   90.00
#
_symmetry.space_group_name_H-M   'P 1'
#
loop_
_entity.id
_entity.type
_entity.pdbx_description
1 polymer ?
#
loop_
_entity_poly.entity_id
_entity_poly.type
_entity_poly.pdbx_seq_one_letter_code
_entity_poly.pdbx_strand_id
1 'polypeptide(L)'
;MRFEDHALVVIVQEQPDGFRTLNDATRIWADGRREQLGWPEFEIDYAPGTRHPTGARLHLKARGGPAFTVEVETRGFVALNVGAGYGGDPDWAHGQWRGRNWLESVAYDMTDPAISGRVPFSVVDHVAVARSSDGHGEGAGLFEHGTFGRHDPSGFADWGSVAP
;
A
#
# COMPACT_ATOMS: atom_id res chain seq x y z
N MET A 1 -1.55 -7.76 7.45
CA MET A 1 -0.37 -8.62 7.61
C MET A 1 -0.60 -9.66 8.69
N ARG A 2 -0.09 -10.88 8.55
CA ARG A 2 -0.26 -12.01 9.49
C ARG A 2 1.08 -12.35 10.14
N PHE A 3 1.13 -12.29 11.46
CA PHE A 3 2.22 -12.78 12.31
C PHE A 3 1.87 -14.20 12.80
N GLU A 4 2.65 -14.80 13.71
CA GLU A 4 2.35 -16.14 14.25
C GLU A 4 1.05 -16.16 15.07
N ASP A 5 0.85 -15.20 15.97
CA ASP A 5 -0.20 -15.19 16.99
C ASP A 5 -1.31 -14.14 16.75
N HIS A 6 -1.10 -13.21 15.81
CA HIS A 6 -2.09 -12.20 15.46
C HIS A 6 -2.04 -11.80 13.98
N ALA A 7 -3.04 -11.02 13.56
CA ALA A 7 -3.02 -10.24 12.34
C ALA A 7 -3.03 -8.74 12.67
N LEU A 8 -2.35 -7.97 11.85
CA LEU A 8 -2.33 -6.52 11.89
C LEU A 8 -3.06 -5.98 10.65
N VAL A 9 -4.06 -5.13 10.87
CA VAL A 9 -4.80 -4.43 9.82
C VAL A 9 -4.62 -2.94 10.06
N VAL A 10 -4.06 -2.25 9.08
CA VAL A 10 -3.83 -0.81 9.12
C VAL A 10 -4.33 -0.23 7.82
N ILE A 11 -5.14 0.82 7.89
CA ILE A 11 -5.57 1.60 6.72
C ILE A 11 -5.47 3.08 7.03
N VAL A 12 -4.86 3.80 6.11
CA VAL A 12 -4.54 5.21 6.22
C VAL A 12 -4.80 5.88 4.89
N GLN A 13 -5.52 6.99 4.90
CA GLN A 13 -5.74 7.83 3.72
C GLN A 13 -5.56 9.30 4.09
N GLU A 14 -4.80 10.02 3.25
CA GLU A 14 -4.50 11.43 3.43
C GLU A 14 -4.93 12.24 2.20
N GLN A 15 -5.31 13.49 2.44
CA GLN A 15 -5.44 14.52 1.41
C GLN A 15 -4.05 15.01 0.96
N PRO A 16 -3.95 15.78 -0.13
CA PRO A 16 -2.66 16.27 -0.63
C PRO A 16 -1.80 17.06 0.37
N ASP A 17 -2.40 17.67 1.39
CA ASP A 17 -1.72 18.43 2.46
C ASP A 17 -1.38 17.58 3.69
N GLY A 18 -1.64 16.26 3.65
CA GLY A 18 -1.47 15.35 4.78
C GLY A 18 -2.66 15.28 5.72
N PHE A 19 -3.78 15.96 5.43
CA PHE A 19 -4.97 15.83 6.26
C PHE A 19 -5.54 14.40 6.18
N ARG A 20 -5.56 13.70 7.32
CA ARG A 20 -6.02 12.31 7.43
C ARG A 20 -7.55 12.21 7.31
N THR A 21 -8.02 11.52 6.27
CA THR A 21 -9.46 11.27 6.02
C THR A 21 -9.91 9.89 6.47
N LEU A 22 -9.00 8.93 6.52
CA LEU A 22 -9.25 7.58 7.03
C LEU A 22 -8.08 7.13 7.90
N ASN A 23 -8.40 6.55 9.05
CA ASN A 23 -7.44 6.08 10.02
C ASN A 23 -7.99 4.89 10.79
N ASP A 24 -7.42 3.71 10.56
CA ASP A 24 -7.63 2.53 11.41
C ASP A 24 -6.32 1.78 11.59
N ALA A 25 -6.08 1.30 12.81
CA ALA A 25 -4.99 0.40 13.13
C ALA A 25 -5.47 -0.58 14.20
N THR A 26 -5.62 -1.84 13.80
CA THR A 26 -6.19 -2.90 14.62
C THR A 26 -5.28 -4.11 14.63
N ARG A 27 -4.95 -4.60 15.82
CA ARG A 27 -4.41 -5.94 16.05
C ARG A 27 -5.55 -6.90 16.35
N ILE A 28 -5.59 -8.04 15.65
CA ILE A 28 -6.57 -9.11 15.81
C ILE A 28 -5.81 -10.36 16.25
N TRP A 29 -5.97 -10.74 17.51
CA TRP A 29 -5.34 -11.91 18.09
C TRP A 29 -6.01 -13.21 17.59
N ALA A 30 -5.27 -14.32 17.61
CA ALA A 30 -5.78 -15.63 17.18
C ALA A 30 -7.01 -16.12 17.96
N ASP A 31 -7.20 -15.64 19.20
CA ASP A 31 -8.38 -15.90 20.04
C ASP A 31 -9.60 -15.00 19.69
N GLY A 32 -9.47 -14.13 18.69
CA GLY A 32 -10.51 -13.21 18.23
C GLY A 32 -10.55 -11.88 18.98
N ARG A 33 -9.72 -11.67 20.01
CA ARG A 33 -9.61 -10.39 20.70
C ARG A 33 -9.08 -9.33 19.73
N ARG A 34 -9.62 -8.11 19.83
CA ARG A 34 -9.24 -6.95 19.01
C ARG A 34 -8.64 -5.86 19.89
N GLU A 35 -7.57 -5.27 19.40
CA GLU A 35 -6.85 -4.20 20.08
C GLU A 35 -6.64 -3.03 19.12
N GLN A 36 -7.07 -1.84 19.54
CA GLN A 36 -6.86 -0.61 18.78
C GLN A 36 -5.46 -0.05 19.07
N LEU A 37 -4.76 0.32 18.01
CA LEU A 37 -3.36 0.74 18.04
C LEU A 37 -3.18 2.25 17.83
N GLY A 38 -4.25 3.01 18.09
CA GLY A 38 -4.23 4.47 18.11
C GLY A 38 -4.14 5.11 16.73
N TRP A 39 -3.34 6.16 16.63
CA TRP A 39 -3.08 6.90 15.41
C TRP A 39 -1.81 6.34 14.74
N PRO A 40 -1.91 5.51 13.69
CA PRO A 40 -0.74 5.05 12.94
C PRO A 40 -0.05 6.23 12.25
N GLU A 41 1.21 6.46 12.62
CA GLU A 41 2.13 7.25 11.82
C GLU A 41 2.88 6.31 10.87
N PHE A 42 3.29 6.81 9.71
CA PHE A 42 3.95 5.98 8.72
C PHE A 42 5.02 6.77 7.95
N GLU A 43 6.02 6.05 7.49
CA GLU A 43 7.00 6.50 6.51
C GLU A 43 7.01 5.50 5.36
N ILE A 44 7.02 5.97 4.12
CA ILE A 44 7.13 5.12 2.94
C ILE A 44 8.50 5.35 2.31
N ASP A 45 9.25 4.27 2.10
CA ASP A 45 10.48 4.30 1.33
C ASP A 45 10.13 4.03 -0.14
N TYR A 46 10.62 4.86 -1.05
CA TYR A 46 10.35 4.77 -2.49
C TYR A 46 11.63 4.49 -3.27
N ALA A 47 11.52 3.75 -4.38
CA ALA A 47 12.62 3.60 -5.32
C ALA A 47 12.96 4.95 -5.99
N PRO A 48 14.24 5.37 -6.01
CA PRO A 48 14.67 6.64 -6.60
C PRO A 48 14.18 6.84 -8.03
N GLY A 49 13.76 8.07 -8.34
CA GLY A 49 13.20 8.44 -9.64
C GLY A 49 11.81 7.87 -9.93
N THR A 50 11.14 7.26 -8.94
CA THR A 50 9.80 6.69 -9.09
C THR A 50 8.88 7.04 -7.90
N ARG A 51 7.64 6.53 -7.95
CA ARG A 51 6.73 6.45 -6.79
C ARG A 51 6.54 5.01 -6.29
N HIS A 52 7.39 4.08 -6.73
CA HIS A 52 7.23 2.67 -6.41
C HIS A 52 7.71 2.44 -4.98
N PRO A 53 6.85 1.99 -4.04
CA PRO A 53 7.28 1.79 -2.66
C PRO A 53 8.19 0.56 -2.59
N THR A 54 9.28 0.67 -1.86
CA THR A 54 10.19 -0.45 -1.55
C THR A 54 9.97 -0.98 -0.15
N GLY A 55 9.41 -0.17 0.74
CA GLY A 55 9.09 -0.53 2.11
C GLY A 55 8.35 0.56 2.85
N ALA A 56 8.04 0.31 4.11
CA ALA A 56 7.42 1.27 5.00
C ALA A 56 7.83 1.05 6.45
N ARG A 57 7.76 2.10 7.26
CA ARG A 57 7.80 2.02 8.72
C ARG A 57 6.44 2.46 9.25
N LEU A 58 5.79 1.64 10.08
CA LEU A 58 4.54 1.98 10.75
C LEU A 58 4.81 2.15 12.24
N HIS A 59 4.41 3.28 12.82
CA HIS A 59 4.50 3.53 14.26
C HIS A 59 3.12 3.39 14.90
N LEU A 60 3.03 2.47 15.85
CA LEU A 60 1.76 1.98 16.40
C LEU A 60 1.81 2.02 17.92
N LYS A 61 0.66 2.22 18.56
CA LYS A 61 0.58 2.26 20.02
C LYS A 61 -0.78 1.83 20.55
N ALA A 62 -0.80 0.73 21.29
CA ALA A 62 -1.99 0.33 22.05
C ALA A 62 -2.35 1.35 23.14
N ARG A 63 -3.64 1.43 23.50
CA ARG A 63 -4.10 2.31 24.58
C ARG A 63 -3.43 1.93 25.91
N GLY A 64 -2.60 2.82 26.44
CA GLY A 64 -1.86 2.61 27.69
C GLY A 64 -0.65 1.67 27.57
N GLY A 65 -0.36 1.15 26.38
CA GLY A 65 0.81 0.32 26.09
C GLY A 65 2.01 1.11 25.57
N PRO A 66 3.18 0.46 25.45
CA PRO A 66 4.34 1.05 24.78
C PRO A 66 4.05 1.26 23.28
N ALA A 67 4.72 2.25 22.70
CA ALA A 67 4.76 2.38 21.24
C ALA A 67 5.69 1.31 20.66
N PHE A 68 5.42 0.87 19.44
CA PHE A 68 6.25 -0.06 18.69
C PHE A 68 6.21 0.26 17.20
N THR A 69 7.19 -0.27 16.48
CA THR A 69 7.32 -0.07 15.03
C THR A 69 7.14 -1.40 14.31
N VAL A 70 6.51 -1.35 13.14
CA VAL A 70 6.50 -2.43 12.16
C VAL A 70 7.24 -1.97 10.92
N GLU A 71 8.36 -2.62 10.63
CA GLU A 71 9.12 -2.42 9.40
C GLU A 71 8.57 -3.35 8.33
N VAL A 72 8.18 -2.81 7.18
CA VAL A 72 7.61 -3.52 6.04
C VAL A 72 8.59 -3.47 4.89
N GLU A 73 8.91 -4.62 4.32
CA GLU A 73 9.74 -4.75 3.14
C GLU A 73 8.89 -5.38 2.02
N THR A 74 8.76 -4.67 0.91
CA THR A 74 7.98 -5.16 -0.24
C THR A 74 8.69 -6.33 -0.93
N ARG A 75 7.93 -7.18 -1.62
CA ARG A 75 8.41 -8.27 -2.48
C ARG A 75 7.77 -8.15 -3.86
N GLY A 76 7.25 -9.25 -4.41
CA GLY A 76 6.48 -9.22 -5.64
C GLY A 76 5.19 -8.43 -5.49
N PHE A 77 4.66 -7.93 -6.61
CA PHE A 77 3.48 -7.07 -6.61
C PHE A 77 2.49 -7.43 -7.71
N VAL A 78 1.26 -6.95 -7.54
CA VAL A 78 0.22 -6.87 -8.57
C VAL A 78 0.05 -5.41 -8.95
N ALA A 79 0.30 -5.09 -10.22
CA ALA A 79 0.15 -3.74 -10.76
C ALA A 79 -1.33 -3.43 -11.05
N LEU A 80 -2.08 -2.95 -10.05
CA LEU A 80 -3.50 -2.67 -10.25
C LEU A 80 -3.75 -1.54 -11.28
N ASN A 81 -2.78 -0.63 -11.44
CA ASN A 81 -2.80 0.43 -12.46
C ASN A 81 -2.55 -0.03 -13.90
N VAL A 82 -2.31 -1.33 -14.13
CA VAL A 82 -2.02 -1.85 -15.47
C VAL A 82 -2.87 -3.09 -15.69
N GLY A 83 -3.88 -2.98 -16.55
CA GLY A 83 -4.75 -4.10 -16.96
C GLY A 83 -5.82 -4.53 -15.95
N ALA A 84 -5.69 -4.25 -14.64
CA ALA A 84 -6.71 -4.62 -13.65
C ALA A 84 -7.89 -3.63 -13.59
N GLY A 85 -7.76 -2.48 -14.26
CA GLY A 85 -8.79 -1.45 -14.36
C GLY A 85 -8.92 -0.52 -13.16
N TYR A 86 -7.95 -0.54 -12.24
CA TYR A 86 -7.90 0.38 -11.10
C TYR A 86 -7.03 1.59 -11.45
N GLY A 87 -7.58 2.80 -11.40
CA GLY A 87 -6.84 4.03 -11.66
C GLY A 87 -7.00 4.55 -13.09
N GLY A 88 -5.91 5.09 -13.64
CA GLY A 88 -5.93 5.86 -14.89
C GLY A 88 -5.47 5.09 -16.13
N ASP A 89 -5.51 3.75 -16.09
CA ASP A 89 -5.13 2.91 -17.23
C ASP A 89 -6.03 3.24 -18.45
N PRO A 90 -5.44 3.53 -19.63
CA PRO A 90 -6.21 3.94 -20.80
C PRO A 90 -6.94 2.77 -21.48
N ASP A 91 -6.49 1.54 -21.25
CA ASP A 91 -7.08 0.38 -21.88
C ASP A 91 -8.43 0.09 -21.20
N TRP A 92 -8.40 -0.12 -19.88
CA TRP A 92 -9.51 -0.71 -19.13
C TRP A 92 -9.85 0.09 -17.87
N ALA A 93 -11.14 0.13 -17.53
CA ALA A 93 -11.59 0.57 -16.19
C ALA A 93 -12.46 -0.51 -15.53
N HIS A 94 -12.34 -0.63 -14.21
CA HIS A 94 -13.07 -1.62 -13.43
C HIS A 94 -14.60 -1.40 -13.55
N GLY A 95 -15.35 -2.50 -13.73
CA GLY A 95 -16.82 -2.46 -13.77
C GLY A 95 -17.46 -2.03 -15.11
N GLN A 96 -16.71 -1.94 -16.20
CA GLN A 96 -17.25 -1.60 -17.51
C GLN A 96 -18.12 -2.71 -18.12
N TRP A 97 -19.37 -2.39 -18.49
CA TRP A 97 -20.21 -3.29 -19.28
C TRP A 97 -19.77 -3.30 -20.75
N ARG A 98 -19.44 -4.49 -21.27
CA ARG A 98 -18.96 -4.68 -22.65
C ARG A 98 -19.95 -5.43 -23.57
N GLY A 99 -21.16 -5.69 -23.07
CA GLY A 99 -22.17 -6.50 -23.78
C GLY A 99 -22.25 -7.93 -23.26
N ARG A 100 -23.30 -8.65 -23.68
CA ARG A 100 -23.50 -10.05 -23.30
C ARG A 100 -22.43 -10.93 -23.97
N ASN A 101 -21.98 -11.97 -23.26
CA ASN A 101 -21.03 -12.97 -23.76
C ASN A 101 -19.68 -12.37 -24.25
N TRP A 102 -19.25 -11.27 -23.67
CA TRP A 102 -17.96 -10.65 -24.00
C TRP A 102 -16.84 -11.20 -23.10
N LEU A 103 -15.67 -11.44 -23.70
CA LEU A 103 -14.44 -11.86 -23.03
C LEU A 103 -13.24 -11.24 -23.74
N GLU A 104 -12.30 -10.68 -22.99
CA GLU A 104 -11.02 -10.19 -23.48
C GLU A 104 -9.90 -10.61 -22.53
N SER A 105 -8.70 -10.77 -23.06
CA SER A 105 -7.48 -11.08 -22.32
C SER A 105 -6.36 -10.23 -22.90
N VAL A 106 -5.63 -9.53 -22.04
CA VAL A 106 -4.45 -8.73 -22.40
C VAL A 106 -3.26 -9.25 -21.62
N ALA A 107 -2.09 -9.26 -22.26
CA ALA A 107 -0.82 -9.58 -21.64
C ALA A 107 0.11 -8.37 -21.77
N TYR A 108 0.77 -8.02 -20.66
CA TYR A 108 1.67 -6.88 -20.59
C TYR A 108 3.12 -7.36 -20.38
N ASP A 109 4.04 -6.82 -21.16
CA ASP A 109 5.47 -6.98 -20.91
C ASP A 109 5.90 -6.00 -19.81
N MET A 110 6.12 -6.52 -18.60
CA MET A 110 6.51 -5.71 -17.45
C MET A 110 7.97 -5.23 -17.52
N THR A 111 8.73 -5.67 -18.53
CA THR A 111 10.07 -5.15 -18.82
C THR A 111 10.05 -3.92 -19.73
N ASP A 112 8.92 -3.63 -20.40
CA ASP A 112 8.74 -2.43 -21.19
C ASP A 112 8.61 -1.19 -20.27
N PRO A 113 9.49 -0.18 -20.40
CA PRO A 113 9.41 1.05 -19.62
C PRO A 113 8.09 1.82 -19.78
N ALA A 114 7.42 1.73 -20.92
CA ALA A 114 6.13 2.38 -21.16
C ALA A 114 4.98 1.73 -20.37
N ILE A 115 5.15 0.46 -19.98
CA ILE A 115 4.20 -0.27 -19.13
C ILE A 115 4.59 -0.11 -17.66
N SER A 116 5.81 -0.47 -17.30
CA SER A 116 6.29 -0.45 -15.92
C SER A 116 6.30 0.96 -15.32
N GLY A 117 6.57 1.99 -16.12
CA GLY A 117 6.51 3.39 -15.70
C GLY A 117 5.12 3.86 -15.26
N ARG A 118 4.04 3.17 -15.64
CA ARG A 118 2.67 3.50 -15.23
C ARG A 118 2.31 2.94 -13.86
N VAL A 119 2.92 1.82 -13.46
CA VAL A 119 2.59 1.09 -12.24
C VAL A 119 2.54 1.98 -10.99
N PRO A 120 3.52 2.87 -10.74
CA PRO A 120 3.59 3.62 -9.48
C PRO A 120 2.63 4.81 -9.36
N PHE A 121 1.85 5.12 -10.40
CA PHE A 121 0.96 6.30 -10.43
C PHE A 121 -0.49 5.98 -10.04
N SER A 122 -0.70 4.85 -9.37
CA SER A 122 -1.97 4.46 -8.76
C SER A 122 -1.72 3.38 -7.69
N VAL A 123 -2.72 2.58 -7.38
CA VAL A 123 -2.64 1.49 -6.41
C VAL A 123 -1.75 0.37 -6.93
N VAL A 124 -0.87 -0.10 -6.06
CA VAL A 124 -0.06 -1.31 -6.23
C VAL A 124 -0.20 -2.16 -4.98
N ASP A 125 -0.40 -3.46 -5.19
CA ASP A 125 -0.53 -4.45 -4.13
C ASP A 125 0.75 -5.27 -4.04
N HIS A 126 1.49 -5.11 -2.95
CA HIS A 126 2.70 -5.90 -2.70
C HIS A 126 2.40 -7.05 -1.76
N VAL A 127 2.95 -8.22 -2.09
CA VAL A 127 3.31 -9.17 -1.04
C VAL A 127 4.46 -8.54 -0.27
N ALA A 128 4.37 -8.52 1.05
CA ALA A 128 5.37 -7.92 1.92
C ALA A 128 5.69 -8.81 3.12
N VAL A 129 6.91 -8.67 3.61
CA VAL A 129 7.38 -9.22 4.88
C VAL A 129 7.43 -8.07 5.88
N ALA A 130 7.06 -8.33 7.13
CA ALA A 130 7.03 -7.32 8.17
C ALA A 130 7.71 -7.79 9.45
N ARG A 131 8.51 -6.93 10.07
CA ARG A 131 9.20 -7.20 11.35
C ARG A 131 8.67 -6.25 12.41
N SER A 132 8.24 -6.80 13.55
CA SER A 132 7.71 -6.01 14.67
C SER A 132 8.73 -5.84 15.79
N SER A 133 8.84 -4.63 16.32
CA SER A 133 9.78 -4.30 17.41
C SER A 133 9.26 -4.69 18.80
N ASP A 134 8.02 -5.16 18.92
CA ASP A 134 7.36 -5.52 20.19
C ASP A 134 7.51 -7.00 20.57
N GLY A 135 8.42 -7.72 19.91
CA GLY A 135 8.77 -9.10 20.25
C GLY A 135 7.89 -10.16 19.58
N HIS A 136 6.93 -9.79 18.72
CA HIS A 136 6.10 -10.73 17.96
C HIS A 136 6.75 -11.22 16.66
N GLY A 137 8.02 -10.86 16.40
CA GLY A 137 8.82 -11.43 15.31
C GLY A 137 8.43 -10.95 13.92
N GLU A 138 8.43 -11.89 12.97
CA GLU A 138 8.19 -11.63 11.55
C GLU A 138 6.78 -12.09 11.14
N GLY A 139 6.15 -11.33 10.24
CA GLY A 139 4.90 -11.66 9.59
C GLY A 139 4.97 -11.41 8.09
N ALA A 140 3.93 -11.82 7.38
CA ALA A 140 3.80 -11.58 5.94
C ALA A 140 2.36 -11.24 5.56
N GLY A 141 2.17 -10.56 4.43
CA GLY A 141 0.84 -10.30 3.90
C GLY A 141 0.83 -9.20 2.85
N LEU A 142 -0.33 -8.60 2.68
CA LEU A 142 -0.53 -7.50 1.73
C LEU A 142 -0.02 -6.18 2.31
N PHE A 143 0.69 -5.43 1.48
CA PHE A 143 0.93 -4.00 1.61
C PHE A 143 0.39 -3.32 0.34
N GLU A 144 -0.80 -2.71 0.46
CA GLU A 144 -1.39 -1.90 -0.59
C GLU A 144 -0.89 -0.46 -0.45
N HIS A 145 -0.42 0.13 -1.54
CA HIS A 145 0.01 1.52 -1.56
C HIS A 145 -0.48 2.22 -2.82
N GLY A 146 -1.04 3.42 -2.63
CA GLY A 146 -1.42 4.30 -3.73
C GLY A 146 -1.07 5.74 -3.40
N THR A 147 -0.45 6.42 -4.36
CA THR A 147 -0.12 7.85 -4.27
C THR A 147 -0.46 8.53 -5.60
N PHE A 148 -1.27 9.59 -5.53
CA PHE A 148 -1.89 10.20 -6.69
C PHE A 148 -1.70 11.71 -6.64
N GLY A 149 -1.01 12.28 -7.62
CA GLY A 149 -0.82 13.72 -7.66
C GLY A 149 0.06 14.23 -6.52
N ARG A 150 -0.29 15.42 -6.01
CA ARG A 150 0.42 16.10 -4.92
C ARG A 150 0.21 15.35 -3.60
N HIS A 151 1.29 15.17 -2.85
CA HIS A 151 1.26 14.73 -1.46
C HIS A 151 2.44 15.35 -0.70
N ASP A 152 2.16 16.43 0.04
CA ASP A 152 3.17 17.23 0.73
C ASP A 152 4.02 16.40 1.72
N PRO A 153 3.45 15.47 2.52
CA PRO A 153 4.24 14.63 3.43
C PRO A 153 5.25 13.71 2.73
N SER A 154 4.96 13.27 1.50
CA SER A 154 5.90 12.48 0.69
C SER A 154 6.83 13.33 -0.18
N GLY A 155 6.70 14.66 -0.15
CA GLY A 155 7.47 15.58 -0.99
C GLY A 155 7.06 15.59 -2.47
N PHE A 156 5.89 15.04 -2.82
CA PHE A 156 5.41 15.04 -4.20
C PHE A 156 4.61 16.33 -4.47
N ALA A 157 5.15 17.22 -5.30
CA ALA A 157 4.56 18.54 -5.56
C ALA A 157 3.39 18.52 -6.56
N ASP A 158 3.39 17.57 -7.49
CA ASP A 158 2.39 17.42 -8.56
C ASP A 158 2.25 15.96 -8.99
N TRP A 159 1.61 15.68 -10.12
CA TRP A 159 1.46 14.32 -10.65
C TRP A 159 2.78 13.69 -11.11
N GLY A 160 3.71 14.47 -11.66
CA GLY A 160 4.96 13.97 -12.24
C GLY A 160 6.11 13.85 -11.23
N SER A 161 5.94 14.41 -10.02
CA SER A 161 6.94 14.36 -8.96
C SER A 161 7.26 12.92 -8.57
N VAL A 162 8.53 12.63 -8.30
CA VAL A 162 9.03 11.29 -7.93
C VAL A 162 10.04 11.41 -6.78
N ALA A 163 10.30 10.31 -6.08
CA ALA A 163 11.30 10.27 -5.02
C ALA A 163 12.71 10.57 -5.57
N PRO A 164 13.60 11.20 -4.77
CA PRO A 164 14.96 11.52 -5.17
C PRO A 164 15.84 10.29 -5.40
#